data_AF-A0A2U2BG75-F1
#
_entry.id   AF-A0A2U2BG75-F1
#
_cell.length_a   1.000
_cell.length_b   1.000
_cell.length_c   1.000
_cell.angle_alpha   90.00
_cell.angle_beta   90.00
_cell.angle_gamma   90.00
#
_symmetry.space_group_name_H-M   'P 1'
#
loop_
_entity.id
_entity.type
_entity.pdbx_description
1 polymer ?
#
loop_
_entity_poly.entity_id
_entity_poly.type
_entity_poly.pdbx_seq_one_letter_code
_entity_poly.pdbx_strand_id
1 'polypeptide(L)'
;MDFLNGQWAARMGVQDSQTGKPVQLQYQLKDGAGNVQIKRGDGVQCEAPVSASSEQGRLILNANSAAKCTDNAAYDMPKIVCDPGAAGAAAQCAGMYGSNAFPLILQQSE
;
A
#
# COMPACT_ATOMS: atom_id res chain seq x y z
N MET A 1 14.11 8.26 12.65
CA MET A 1 13.66 7.11 11.82
C MET A 1 12.39 7.60 11.15
N ASP A 2 12.50 8.65 10.33
CA ASP A 2 11.38 9.57 10.03
C ASP A 2 10.99 9.60 8.56
N PHE A 3 11.71 8.87 7.70
CA PHE A 3 11.58 8.98 6.25
C PHE A 3 10.18 8.61 5.72
N LEU A 4 9.38 7.90 6.51
CA LEU A 4 8.13 7.30 6.06
C LEU A 4 6.90 7.80 6.82
N ASN A 5 7.10 8.62 7.86
CA ASN A 5 5.99 9.12 8.66
C ASN A 5 5.10 10.00 7.77
N GLY A 6 3.82 9.69 7.74
CA GLY A 6 2.86 10.42 6.91
C GLY A 6 1.83 9.53 6.24
N GLN A 7 1.06 10.14 5.35
CA GLN A 7 0.02 9.48 4.58
C GLN A 7 0.50 9.27 3.15
N TRP A 8 0.24 8.09 2.60
CA TRP A 8 0.64 7.70 1.25
C TRP A 8 -0.54 7.09 0.52
N ALA A 9 -0.73 7.40 -0.75
CA ALA A 9 -1.81 6.88 -1.57
C ALA A 9 -1.27 6.20 -2.83
N ALA A 10 -1.78 5.00 -3.14
CA ALA A 10 -1.47 4.36 -4.41
C ALA A 10 -2.32 5.01 -5.51
N ARG A 11 -1.68 5.62 -6.52
CA ARG A 11 -2.34 6.41 -7.57
C ARG A 11 -2.60 5.63 -8.86
N MET A 12 -1.90 4.52 -9.09
CA MET A 12 -2.01 3.73 -10.31
C MET A 12 -1.97 2.24 -10.04
N GLY A 13 -2.75 1.50 -10.85
CA GLY A 13 -2.55 0.07 -11.07
C GLY A 13 -3.22 -0.88 -10.08
N VAL A 14 -3.91 -0.38 -9.05
CA VAL A 14 -4.57 -1.26 -8.08
C VAL A 14 -6.03 -1.48 -8.45
N GLN A 15 -6.32 -2.71 -8.85
CA GLN A 15 -7.66 -3.18 -9.15
C GLN A 15 -7.99 -4.33 -8.21
N ASP A 16 -9.26 -4.41 -7.87
CA ASP A 16 -9.84 -5.55 -7.19
C ASP A 16 -9.74 -6.79 -8.11
N SER A 17 -9.15 -7.88 -7.61
CA SER A 17 -8.89 -9.07 -8.42
C SER A 17 -10.16 -9.84 -8.80
N GLN A 18 -11.27 -9.68 -8.06
CA GLN A 18 -12.52 -10.39 -8.32
C GLN A 18 -13.40 -9.64 -9.32
N THR A 19 -13.39 -8.31 -9.26
CA THR A 19 -14.30 -7.44 -10.01
C THR A 19 -13.60 -6.65 -11.12
N GLY A 20 -12.27 -6.58 -11.12
CA GLY A 20 -11.48 -5.77 -12.04
C GLY A 20 -11.65 -4.25 -11.85
N LYS A 21 -12.39 -3.83 -10.82
CA LYS A 21 -12.67 -2.41 -10.58
C LYS A 21 -11.49 -1.74 -9.89
N PRO A 22 -11.19 -0.47 -10.21
CA PRO A 22 -10.19 0.29 -9.49
C PRO A 22 -10.54 0.40 -8.00
N VAL A 23 -9.52 0.27 -7.15
CA VAL A 23 -9.62 0.50 -5.70
C VAL A 23 -8.63 1.58 -5.29
N GLN A 24 -8.97 2.34 -4.25
CA GLN A 24 -8.08 3.36 -3.69
C GLN A 24 -7.37 2.76 -2.49
N LEU A 25 -6.04 2.81 -2.46
CA LEU A 25 -5.24 2.38 -1.31
C LEU A 25 -4.62 3.60 -0.65
N GLN A 26 -4.78 3.69 0.66
CA GLN A 26 -4.18 4.73 1.51
C GLN A 26 -3.42 4.07 2.64
N TYR A 27 -2.23 4.55 2.93
CA TYR A 27 -1.36 4.07 3.98
C TYR A 27 -1.12 5.21 4.96
N GLN A 28 -1.21 4.91 6.25
CA GLN A 28 -0.82 5.83 7.29
C GLN A 28 0.29 5.19 8.11
N LEU A 29 1.48 5.78 8.02
CA LEU A 29 2.69 5.23 8.58
C LEU A 29 3.24 6.16 9.67
N LYS A 30 3.68 5.55 10.77
CA LYS A 30 4.33 6.21 11.89
C LYS A 30 5.30 5.25 12.58
N ASP A 31 6.55 5.67 12.70
CA ASP A 31 7.61 4.98 13.44
C ASP A 31 7.79 3.51 13.01
N GLY A 32 7.69 3.26 11.69
CA GLY A 32 7.86 1.91 11.10
C GLY A 32 6.63 0.99 11.20
N ALA A 33 5.52 1.47 11.75
CA ALA A 33 4.25 0.76 11.79
C ALA A 33 3.14 1.61 11.14
N GLY A 34 2.01 0.99 10.81
CA GLY A 34 0.90 1.72 10.23
C GLY A 34 -0.31 0.87 9.92
N ASN A 35 -1.25 1.48 9.21
CA ASN A 35 -2.37 0.78 8.61
C ASN A 35 -2.44 1.08 7.11
N VAL A 36 -3.08 0.17 6.38
CA VAL A 36 -3.56 0.40 5.03
C VAL A 36 -5.08 0.35 5.04
N GLN A 37 -5.70 1.32 4.36
CA GLN A 37 -7.12 1.36 4.07
C GLN A 37 -7.32 1.21 2.54
N ILE A 38 -8.20 0.29 2.17
CA ILE A 38 -8.64 0.06 0.80
C ILE A 38 -10.08 0.54 0.70
N LYS A 39 -10.37 1.43 -0.24
CA LYS A 39 -11.73 1.87 -0.54
C LYS A 39 -12.14 1.41 -1.92
N ARG A 40 -13.19 0.59 -1.96
CA ARG A 40 -13.83 0.12 -3.18
C ARG A 40 -14.88 1.12 -3.66
N GLY A 41 -15.17 1.09 -4.97
CA GLY A 41 -16.18 1.97 -5.59
C GLY A 41 -17.62 1.71 -5.16
N ASP A 42 -17.90 0.55 -4.56
CA ASP A 42 -19.20 0.18 -3.97
C ASP A 42 -19.35 0.64 -2.51
N GLY A 43 -18.34 1.34 -1.96
CA GLY A 43 -18.34 1.86 -0.59
C GLY A 43 -17.77 0.90 0.45
N VAL A 44 -17.43 -0.34 0.09
CA VAL A 44 -16.74 -1.27 0.99
C VAL A 44 -15.36 -0.73 1.33
N GLN A 45 -15.03 -0.80 2.63
CA GLN A 45 -13.73 -0.41 3.15
C GLN A 45 -13.04 -1.63 3.73
N CYS A 46 -11.74 -1.77 3.47
CA CYS A 46 -10.93 -2.85 4.02
C CYS A 46 -9.70 -2.31 4.69
N GLU A 47 -9.31 -2.91 5.81
CA GLU A 47 -8.20 -2.41 6.61
C GLU A 47 -7.26 -3.54 7.04
N ALA A 48 -5.95 -3.27 7.00
CA ALA A 48 -4.92 -4.15 7.53
C ALA A 48 -3.81 -3.38 8.25
N PRO A 49 -3.22 -3.94 9.30
CA PRO A 49 -1.96 -3.44 9.84
C PRO A 49 -0.82 -3.70 8.86
N VAL A 50 0.06 -2.70 8.71
CA VAL A 50 1.26 -2.77 7.89
C VAL A 50 2.49 -2.39 8.71
N SER A 51 3.63 -2.92 8.31
CA SER A 51 4.95 -2.51 8.78
C SER A 51 5.71 -1.82 7.65
N ALA A 52 6.47 -0.80 8.00
CA ALA A 52 7.28 -0.02 7.08
C ALA A 52 8.74 -0.08 7.51
N SER A 53 9.62 -0.39 6.58
CA SER A 53 11.05 -0.49 6.81
C SER A 53 11.81 0.08 5.63
N SER A 54 13.08 0.42 5.84
CA SER A 54 14.00 0.80 4.78
C SER A 54 15.15 -0.20 4.72
N GLU A 55 15.44 -0.69 3.53
CA GLU A 55 16.54 -1.62 3.28
C GLU A 55 17.31 -1.16 2.05
N GLN A 56 18.62 -0.92 2.19
CA GLN A 56 19.49 -0.44 1.10
C GLN A 56 18.95 0.82 0.38
N GLY A 57 18.28 1.71 1.13
CA GLY A 57 17.67 2.93 0.59
C GLY A 57 16.30 2.72 -0.09
N ARG A 58 15.84 1.47 -0.22
CA ARG A 58 14.50 1.13 -0.73
C ARG A 58 13.50 1.14 0.42
N LEU A 59 12.30 1.61 0.15
CA LEU A 59 11.18 1.54 1.08
C LEU A 59 10.49 0.17 0.92
N ILE A 60 10.22 -0.50 2.03
CA ILE A 60 9.51 -1.77 2.06
C ILE A 60 8.29 -1.64 2.98
N LEU A 61 7.10 -1.86 2.42
CA LEU A 61 5.86 -2.01 3.17
C LEU A 61 5.44 -3.49 3.14
N ASN A 62 5.24 -4.08 4.31
CA ASN A 62 4.69 -5.42 4.44
C ASN A 62 3.34 -5.35 5.13
N ALA A 63 2.35 -6.05 4.60
CA ALA A 63 1.13 -6.30 5.32
C ALA A 63 1.31 -7.48 6.27
N ASN A 64 0.96 -7.29 7.53
CA ASN A 64 1.12 -8.31 8.55
C ASN A 64 -0.07 -9.30 8.57
N SER A 65 -1.15 -8.95 7.87
CA SER A 65 -2.34 -9.78 7.69
C SER A 65 -3.10 -9.39 6.42
N ALA A 66 -4.06 -10.22 6.01
CA ALA A 66 -5.07 -9.83 5.02
C ALA A 66 -5.89 -8.62 5.51
N ALA A 67 -6.30 -7.76 4.57
CA ALA A 67 -7.18 -6.63 4.84
C ALA A 67 -8.61 -7.10 5.01
N LYS A 68 -9.19 -6.84 6.18
CA LYS A 68 -10.57 -7.24 6.49
C LYS A 68 -11.54 -6.17 6.03
N CYS A 69 -12.58 -6.57 5.34
CA CYS A 69 -13.56 -5.67 4.76
C CYS A 69 -14.87 -5.61 5.53
N THR A 70 -15.59 -4.50 5.36
CA THR A 70 -16.92 -4.30 5.97
C THR A 70 -18.00 -5.26 5.44
N ASP A 71 -17.78 -5.89 4.28
CA ASP A 71 -18.67 -6.92 3.69
C ASP A 71 -18.28 -8.35 4.10
N ASN A 72 -17.39 -8.52 5.09
CA ASN A 72 -16.78 -9.77 5.52
C ASN A 72 -15.84 -10.43 4.50
N ALA A 73 -15.53 -9.77 3.38
CA ALA A 73 -14.45 -10.21 2.50
C ALA A 73 -13.07 -9.96 3.14
N ALA A 74 -12.04 -10.58 2.58
CA ALA A 74 -10.66 -10.32 2.93
C ALA A 74 -9.81 -10.20 1.66
N TYR A 75 -8.89 -9.22 1.64
CA TYR A 75 -7.91 -9.08 0.57
C TYR A 75 -6.54 -9.49 1.07
N ASP A 76 -5.90 -10.39 0.32
CA ASP A 76 -4.47 -10.56 0.46
C ASP A 76 -3.78 -9.26 0.09
N MET A 77 -2.79 -8.89 0.89
CA MET A 77 -2.08 -7.65 0.70
C MET A 77 -0.68 -7.93 0.17
N PRO A 78 -0.24 -7.22 -0.88
CA PRO A 78 1.07 -7.45 -1.46
C PRO A 78 2.15 -6.80 -0.61
N LYS A 79 3.36 -7.33 -0.70
CA LYS A 79 4.56 -6.61 -0.25
C LYS A 79 4.82 -5.48 -1.23
N ILE A 80 4.98 -4.24 -0.76
CA ILE A 80 5.35 -3.10 -1.61
C ILE A 80 6.83 -2.80 -1.42
N VAL A 81 7.56 -2.69 -2.53
CA VAL A 81 8.96 -2.25 -2.54
C VAL A 81 9.07 -1.02 -3.43
N CYS A 82 9.46 0.11 -2.86
CA CYS A 82 9.69 1.35 -3.58
C CYS A 82 11.17 1.61 -3.76
N ASP A 83 11.54 2.05 -4.96
CA ASP A 83 12.91 2.40 -5.27
C ASP A 83 13.36 3.67 -4.56
N PRO A 84 14.69 3.86 -4.37
CA PRO A 84 15.26 5.06 -3.78
C PRO A 84 15.14 6.20 -4.80
N GLY A 85 13.94 6.77 -4.95
CA GLY A 85 13.62 7.85 -5.88
C GLY A 85 12.13 8.19 -5.82
N ALA A 86 11.67 9.40 -5.51
CA ALA A 86 12.37 10.66 -5.27
C ALA A 86 12.04 11.20 -3.87
N ALA A 87 13.00 11.93 -3.29
CA ALA A 87 12.64 12.99 -2.36
C ALA A 87 11.63 13.91 -3.06
N GLY A 88 10.39 13.95 -2.55
CA GLY A 88 9.32 14.79 -3.10
C GLY A 88 8.15 13.98 -3.66
N ALA A 89 7.08 13.90 -2.88
CA ALA A 89 5.70 13.56 -3.22
C ALA A 89 5.40 12.20 -3.88
N ALA A 90 6.20 11.60 -4.77
CA ALA A 90 5.84 10.35 -5.47
C ALA A 90 7.03 9.38 -5.61
N ALA A 91 6.82 8.12 -5.24
CA ALA A 91 7.76 7.02 -5.33
C ALA A 91 7.28 5.95 -6.33
N GLN A 92 8.19 5.47 -7.17
CA GLN A 92 7.94 4.31 -8.02
C GLN A 92 8.10 3.04 -7.19
N CYS A 93 7.09 2.17 -7.22
CA CYS A 93 7.09 0.95 -6.43
C CYS A 93 6.60 -0.25 -7.22
N ALA A 94 6.97 -1.42 -6.72
CA ALA A 94 6.46 -2.71 -7.17
C ALA A 94 5.69 -3.38 -6.04
N GLY A 95 4.46 -3.81 -6.32
CA GLY A 95 3.66 -4.62 -5.43
C GLY A 95 3.88 -6.09 -5.78
N MET A 96 4.12 -6.92 -4.78
CA MET A 96 4.48 -8.33 -4.94
C MET A 96 3.48 -9.24 -4.23
N TYR A 97 2.83 -10.10 -5.00
CA TYR A 97 2.06 -11.26 -4.51
C TYR A 97 2.89 -12.52 -4.78
N GLY A 98 3.67 -12.95 -3.78
CA GLY A 98 4.64 -14.03 -3.96
C GLY A 98 5.65 -13.68 -5.06
N SER A 99 5.61 -14.43 -6.17
CA SER A 99 6.49 -14.21 -7.33
C SER A 99 5.97 -13.18 -8.33
N ASN A 100 4.71 -12.78 -8.23
CA ASN A 100 4.08 -11.87 -9.18
C ASN A 100 4.28 -10.42 -8.75
N ALA A 101 4.94 -9.63 -9.58
CA ALA A 101 5.15 -8.20 -9.36
C ALA A 101 4.28 -7.36 -10.30
N PHE A 102 3.75 -6.25 -9.79
CA PHE A 102 3.03 -5.25 -10.58
C PHE A 102 3.53 -3.84 -10.23
N PRO A 103 3.65 -2.94 -11.22
CA PRO A 103 4.08 -1.57 -10.96
C PRO A 103 2.97 -0.75 -10.32
N LEU A 104 3.33 0.10 -9.35
CA LEU A 104 2.45 1.11 -8.78
C LEU A 104 3.24 2.39 -8.47
N ILE A 105 2.51 3.47 -8.24
CA ILE A 105 3.08 4.72 -7.74
C ILE A 105 2.46 5.01 -6.38
N LEU A 106 3.30 5.14 -5.36
CA LEU A 106 2.91 5.65 -4.05
C LEU A 106 3.19 7.14 -4.00
N GLN A 107 2.15 7.92 -3.77
CA GLN A 107 2.27 9.35 -3.61
C GLN A 107 2.03 9.72 -2.15
N GLN A 108 2.96 10.45 -1.54
CA GLN A 108 2.72 11.09 -0.25
C GLN A 108 1.62 12.12 -0.41
N SER A 109 0.57 12.00 0.39
CA SER A 109 -0.47 13.01 0.53
C SER A 109 -0.05 13.95 1.67
N GLU A 110 0.10 15.23 1.35
CA GLU A 110 0.40 16.32 2.29
C GLU A 110 -0.64 16.45 3.40
#